data_AF-A0A3D8I6T2-F1
#
_entry.id   AF-A0A3D8I6T2-F1
#
_cell.length_a   1.000
_cell.length_b   1.000
_cell.length_c   1.000
_cell.angle_alpha   90.00
_cell.angle_beta   90.00
_cell.angle_gamma   90.00
#
_symmetry.space_group_name_H-M   'P 1'
#
loop_
_entity.id
_entity.type
_entity.pdbx_description
1 polymer ?
#
loop_
_entity_poly.entity_id
_entity_poly.type
_entity_poly.pdbx_seq_one_letter_code
_entity_poly.pdbx_strand_id
1 'polypeptide(L)'
;MYWAWKNLDCDYYGFFHYRRVLDFTPHTLKARLLRAFIPQTQVILKYHLQPHNIYQFLQESQADIVLPKALKLRPELSAYEDFKLDHIVEDLDKAIAYITKTYPHMQDCIQRALFTKGAKMYHWNLAIYRREVFFEYAQWLFDVLLHIEIDYMHYDSTQGRVFGFLAERLFNVWLDSMRGRLRISERKVRLLYTNQSKFFGKRVSKDYERYYFFFIRVWKRPIK
;
A
#
# COMPACT_ATOMS: atom_id res chain seq x y z
N MET A 1 4.25 -10.67 -8.29
CA MET A 1 3.00 -11.30 -7.85
C MET A 1 2.62 -12.50 -8.71
N TYR A 2 2.44 -12.35 -10.03
CA TYR A 2 2.11 -13.46 -10.95
C TYR A 2 3.04 -14.67 -10.79
N TRP A 3 4.35 -14.44 -10.82
CA TRP A 3 5.32 -15.52 -10.65
C TRP A 3 5.14 -16.28 -9.32
N ALA A 4 4.96 -15.56 -8.21
CA ALA A 4 4.74 -16.19 -6.90
C ALA A 4 3.45 -17.03 -6.88
N TRP A 5 2.38 -16.54 -7.51
CA TRP A 5 1.12 -17.28 -7.66
C TRP A 5 1.27 -18.59 -8.44
N LYS A 6 2.12 -18.61 -9.48
CA LYS A 6 2.30 -19.78 -10.32
C LYS A 6 3.37 -20.77 -9.84
N ASN A 7 4.28 -20.35 -8.95
CA ASN A 7 5.50 -21.10 -8.68
C ASN A 7 5.81 -21.36 -7.20
N LEU A 8 5.20 -20.60 -6.28
CA LEU A 8 5.49 -20.77 -4.85
C LEU A 8 4.35 -21.49 -4.14
N ASP A 9 4.71 -22.31 -3.18
CA ASP A 9 3.82 -23.01 -2.26
C ASP A 9 4.11 -22.54 -0.83
N CYS A 10 3.32 -21.60 -0.31
CA CYS A 10 3.55 -20.95 0.98
C CYS A 10 2.24 -20.78 1.75
N ASP A 11 2.30 -20.76 3.09
CA ASP A 11 1.14 -20.47 3.94
C ASP A 11 0.71 -19.00 3.87
N TYR A 12 1.69 -18.11 3.66
CA TYR A 12 1.50 -16.68 3.54
C TYR A 12 2.31 -16.11 2.37
N TYR A 13 1.74 -15.14 1.68
CA TYR A 13 2.38 -14.42 0.58
C TYR A 13 2.52 -12.95 0.93
N GLY A 14 3.76 -12.45 0.96
CA GLY A 14 4.05 -11.05 1.29
C GLY A 14 4.66 -10.29 0.11
N PHE A 15 4.10 -9.13 -0.22
CA PHE A 15 4.65 -8.23 -1.24
C PHE A 15 5.03 -6.90 -0.61
N PHE A 16 6.32 -6.59 -0.71
CA PHE A 16 6.91 -5.37 -0.18
C PHE A 16 7.53 -4.57 -1.32
N HIS A 17 7.54 -3.25 -1.17
CA HIS A 17 8.25 -2.38 -2.09
C HIS A 17 9.68 -2.18 -1.58
N TYR A 18 10.66 -2.04 -2.48
CA TYR A 18 12.07 -1.84 -2.12
C TYR A 18 12.36 -0.65 -1.18
N ARG A 19 11.41 0.28 -1.00
CA ARG A 19 11.55 1.49 -0.18
C ARG A 19 10.49 1.67 0.89
N ARG A 20 9.52 0.75 0.99
CA ARG A 20 8.41 0.85 1.94
C ARG A 20 8.23 -0.49 2.64
N VAL A 21 8.21 -0.46 3.96
CA VAL A 21 8.02 -1.66 4.80
C VAL A 21 6.88 -1.43 5.80
N LEU A 22 6.20 -2.51 6.18
CA LEU A 22 5.27 -2.52 7.31
C LEU A 22 6.03 -2.57 8.63
N ASP A 23 5.59 -1.76 9.59
CA ASP A 23 6.16 -1.66 10.94
C ASP A 23 5.51 -2.69 11.87
N PHE A 24 6.28 -3.72 12.24
CA PHE A 24 5.86 -4.79 13.16
C PHE A 24 6.31 -4.55 14.61
N THR A 25 6.80 -3.35 14.93
CA THR A 25 7.16 -3.01 16.33
C THR A 25 5.92 -3.18 17.23
N PRO A 26 6.03 -3.89 18.37
CA PRO A 26 4.94 -4.01 19.34
C PRO A 26 4.40 -2.64 19.77
N HIS A 27 3.10 -2.57 20.06
CA HIS A 27 2.44 -1.33 20.49
C HIS A 27 2.69 -0.99 21.97
N THR A 28 3.87 -1.31 22.49
CA THR A 28 4.26 -1.00 23.87
C THR A 28 5.09 0.29 23.93
N LEU A 29 5.00 1.01 25.04
CA LEU A 29 5.80 2.22 25.27
C LEU A 29 7.30 1.90 25.18
N LYS A 30 7.72 0.77 25.77
CA LYS A 30 9.10 0.27 25.75
C LYS A 30 9.61 0.06 24.32
N ALA A 31 8.87 -0.66 23.49
CA ALA A 31 9.28 -0.92 22.10
C ALA A 31 9.37 0.38 21.28
N ARG A 32 8.44 1.31 21.49
CA ARG A 32 8.47 2.64 20.85
C ARG A 32 9.71 3.45 21.24
N LEU A 33 10.09 3.42 22.52
CA LEU A 33 11.28 4.11 23.03
C LEU A 33 12.56 3.48 22.48
N LEU A 34 12.71 2.15 22.57
CA LEU A 34 13.88 1.43 22.05
C LEU A 34 14.11 1.72 20.55
N ARG A 35 13.03 1.73 19.76
CA ARG A 35 13.10 2.06 18.33
C ARG A 35 13.67 3.46 18.05
N ALA A 36 13.46 4.40 18.96
CA ALA A 36 13.96 5.76 18.82
C ALA A 36 15.50 5.80 18.80
N PHE A 37 16.15 4.85 19.49
CA PHE A 37 17.60 4.72 19.58
C PHE A 37 18.22 3.83 18.50
N ILE A 38 17.44 2.98 17.82
CA ILE A 38 17.95 2.14 16.72
C ILE A 38 18.21 3.03 15.49
N PRO A 39 19.40 2.99 14.85
CA PRO A 39 19.69 3.76 13.64
C PRO A 39 18.73 3.47 12.48
N GLN A 40 18.50 4.44 11.59
CA GLN A 40 17.66 4.22 10.39
C GLN A 40 18.25 3.20 9.43
N THR A 41 19.57 3.03 9.44
CA THR A 41 20.29 2.02 8.64
C THR A 41 19.96 0.59 9.09
N GLN A 42 19.58 0.39 10.36
CA GLN A 42 19.22 -0.93 10.90
C GLN A 42 17.72 -1.21 10.75
N VAL A 43 17.21 -1.12 9.52
CA VAL A 43 15.78 -1.21 9.17
C VAL A 43 15.12 -2.46 9.75
N ILE A 44 15.77 -3.63 9.62
CA ILE A 44 15.22 -4.91 10.05
C ILE A 44 14.97 -4.92 11.56
N LEU A 45 15.96 -4.47 12.34
CA LEU A 45 15.82 -4.38 13.80
C LEU A 45 14.82 -3.29 14.19
N LYS A 46 14.91 -2.11 13.56
CA LYS A 46 14.10 -0.94 13.88
C LYS A 46 12.61 -1.17 13.70
N TYR A 47 12.21 -1.97 12.72
CA TYR A 47 10.81 -2.22 12.40
C TYR A 47 10.37 -3.68 12.63
N HIS A 48 11.19 -4.46 13.35
CA HIS A 48 10.91 -5.85 13.71
C HIS A 48 10.62 -6.73 12.47
N LEU A 49 11.40 -6.57 11.40
CA LEU A 49 11.23 -7.32 10.14
C LEU A 49 11.86 -8.72 10.16
N GLN A 50 12.27 -9.20 11.34
CA GLN A 50 12.77 -10.57 11.47
C GLN A 50 11.64 -11.59 11.29
N PRO A 51 11.87 -12.74 10.62
CA PRO A 51 10.82 -13.72 10.34
C PRO A 51 9.99 -14.10 11.56
N HIS A 52 10.62 -14.40 12.70
CA HIS A 52 9.91 -14.79 13.93
C HIS A 52 8.91 -13.74 14.42
N ASN A 53 9.22 -12.44 14.32
CA ASN A 53 8.31 -11.37 14.72
C ASN A 53 7.09 -11.29 13.80
N ILE A 54 7.31 -11.47 12.49
CA ILE A 54 6.23 -11.44 11.50
C ILE A 54 5.33 -12.67 11.69
N TYR A 55 5.91 -13.87 11.82
CA TYR A 55 5.16 -15.11 12.07
C TYR A 55 4.35 -15.05 13.37
N GLN A 56 4.99 -14.63 14.47
CA GLN A 56 4.29 -14.45 15.75
C GLN A 56 3.11 -13.48 15.59
N PHE A 57 3.32 -12.35 14.93
CA PHE A 57 2.23 -11.42 14.66
C PHE A 57 1.11 -12.04 13.81
N LEU A 58 1.42 -12.76 12.75
CA LEU A 58 0.41 -13.39 11.89
C LEU A 58 -0.41 -14.41 12.69
N GLN A 59 0.25 -15.22 13.54
CA GLN A 59 -0.41 -16.17 14.43
C GLN A 59 -1.27 -15.49 15.51
N GLU A 60 -0.78 -14.47 16.20
CA GLU A 60 -1.54 -13.78 17.24
C GLU A 60 -2.72 -12.98 16.66
N SER A 61 -2.49 -12.32 15.52
CA SER A 61 -3.49 -11.47 14.90
C SER A 61 -4.54 -12.27 14.15
N GLN A 62 -4.28 -13.53 13.80
CA GLN A 62 -5.14 -14.39 12.98
C GLN A 62 -5.64 -13.67 11.72
N ALA A 63 -4.84 -12.75 11.17
CA ALA A 63 -5.22 -11.91 10.06
C ALA A 63 -5.25 -12.71 8.77
N ASP A 64 -6.31 -12.55 7.99
CA ASP A 64 -6.42 -13.10 6.63
C ASP A 64 -5.59 -12.26 5.66
N ILE A 65 -5.51 -10.95 5.92
CA ILE A 65 -4.70 -10.00 5.17
C ILE A 65 -4.14 -8.90 6.08
N VAL A 66 -2.87 -8.57 5.88
CA VAL A 66 -2.17 -7.48 6.55
C VAL A 66 -1.89 -6.39 5.52
N LEU A 67 -2.38 -5.19 5.79
CA LEU A 67 -2.31 -4.05 4.88
C LEU A 67 -1.60 -2.85 5.51
N PRO A 68 -1.10 -1.91 4.70
CA PRO A 68 -0.82 -0.57 5.18
C PRO A 68 -2.10 0.06 5.74
N LYS A 69 -1.97 1.00 6.66
CA LYS A 69 -3.11 1.87 7.01
C LYS A 69 -3.64 2.56 5.76
N ALA A 70 -4.94 2.49 5.53
CA ALA A 70 -5.56 3.18 4.41
C ALA A 70 -5.36 4.69 4.50
N LEU A 71 -5.08 5.32 3.36
CA LEU A 71 -4.93 6.77 3.25
C LEU A 71 -6.24 7.38 2.78
N LYS A 72 -6.62 8.50 3.37
CA LYS A 72 -7.79 9.26 2.92
C LYS A 72 -7.40 10.07 1.68
N LEU A 73 -8.17 9.93 0.61
CA LEU A 73 -8.07 10.79 -0.56
C LEU A 73 -8.47 12.23 -0.21
N ARG A 74 -8.13 13.15 -1.10
CA ARG A 74 -8.60 14.53 -1.01
C ARG A 74 -10.13 14.55 -1.00
N PRO A 75 -10.78 15.35 -0.12
CA PRO A 75 -12.24 15.33 0.03
C PRO A 75 -13.02 15.54 -1.26
N GLU A 76 -12.45 16.29 -2.20
CA GLU A 76 -13.05 16.65 -3.48
C GLU A 76 -12.89 15.58 -4.57
N LEU A 77 -12.02 14.59 -4.34
CA LEU A 77 -11.70 13.55 -5.33
C LEU A 77 -12.13 12.15 -4.88
N SER A 78 -12.64 11.41 -5.85
CA SER A 78 -12.76 9.95 -5.85
C SER A 78 -11.46 9.28 -6.32
N ALA A 79 -11.34 7.97 -6.16
CA ALA A 79 -10.13 7.24 -6.61
C ALA A 79 -9.99 7.21 -8.13
N TYR A 80 -11.12 7.28 -8.86
CA TYR A 80 -11.16 7.43 -10.30
C TYR A 80 -10.66 8.82 -10.74
N GLU A 81 -11.18 9.89 -10.11
CA GLU A 81 -10.72 11.26 -10.40
C GLU A 81 -9.23 11.43 -10.04
N ASP A 82 -8.76 10.86 -8.94
CA ASP A 82 -7.35 10.84 -8.55
C ASP A 82 -6.48 10.11 -9.58
N PHE A 83 -6.92 8.94 -10.07
CA PHE A 83 -6.22 8.21 -11.13
C PHE A 83 -6.10 9.03 -12.41
N LYS A 84 -7.18 9.69 -12.83
CA LYS A 84 -7.23 10.53 -14.04
C LYS A 84 -6.24 11.71 -14.01
N LEU A 85 -5.86 12.19 -12.84
CA LEU A 85 -4.91 13.30 -12.72
C LEU A 85 -3.47 12.88 -13.08
N ASP A 86 -3.11 11.63 -12.79
CA ASP A 86 -1.72 11.14 -12.90
C ASP A 86 -1.54 10.05 -13.97
N HIS A 87 -2.63 9.49 -14.49
CA HIS A 87 -2.63 8.31 -15.37
C HIS A 87 -3.65 8.40 -16.52
N ILE A 88 -3.45 7.57 -17.55
CA ILE A 88 -4.33 7.44 -18.71
C ILE A 88 -5.60 6.71 -18.27
N VAL A 89 -6.70 7.47 -18.15
CA VAL A 89 -7.94 6.98 -17.50
C VAL A 89 -8.65 5.90 -18.34
N GLU A 90 -8.47 5.94 -19.65
CA GLU A 90 -9.05 5.00 -20.61
C GLU A 90 -8.61 3.56 -20.31
N ASP A 91 -7.43 3.36 -19.73
CA ASP A 91 -6.96 2.03 -19.32
C ASP A 91 -7.71 1.51 -18.09
N LEU A 92 -8.10 2.39 -17.17
CA LEU A 92 -8.97 2.04 -16.05
C LEU A 92 -10.40 1.80 -16.52
N ASP A 93 -10.89 2.56 -17.50
CA ASP A 93 -12.22 2.35 -18.10
C ASP A 93 -12.34 0.97 -18.74
N LYS A 94 -11.30 0.49 -19.44
CA LYS A 94 -11.26 -0.87 -19.98
C LYS A 94 -11.39 -1.93 -18.88
N ALA A 95 -10.68 -1.75 -17.77
CA ALA A 95 -10.77 -2.65 -16.62
C ALA A 95 -12.17 -2.62 -15.98
N ILE A 96 -12.76 -1.44 -15.79
CA ILE A 96 -14.12 -1.28 -15.28
C ILE A 96 -15.13 -1.97 -16.21
N ALA A 97 -15.04 -1.74 -17.53
CA ALA A 97 -15.93 -2.35 -18.51
C ALA A 97 -15.85 -3.88 -18.50
N TYR A 98 -14.63 -4.43 -18.42
CA TYR A 98 -14.44 -5.87 -18.30
C TYR A 98 -15.07 -6.42 -17.01
N ILE A 99 -14.83 -5.77 -15.86
CA ILE A 99 -15.39 -6.23 -14.57
C ILE A 99 -16.90 -6.13 -14.56
N THR A 100 -17.50 -5.05 -15.07
CA THR A 100 -18.96 -4.90 -15.13
C THR A 100 -19.61 -6.00 -15.98
N LYS A 101 -18.96 -6.42 -17.08
CA LYS A 101 -19.43 -7.51 -17.94
C LYS A 101 -19.26 -8.90 -17.29
N THR A 102 -18.07 -9.19 -16.77
CA THR A 102 -17.69 -10.54 -16.31
C THR A 102 -18.09 -10.80 -14.85
N TYR A 103 -18.10 -9.77 -14.02
CA TYR A 103 -18.39 -9.82 -12.59
C TYR A 103 -19.49 -8.81 -12.20
N PRO A 104 -20.72 -8.95 -12.73
CA PRO A 104 -21.79 -7.96 -12.54
C PRO A 104 -22.16 -7.73 -11.07
N HIS A 105 -21.96 -8.73 -10.20
CA HIS A 105 -22.17 -8.60 -8.76
C HIS A 105 -21.21 -7.61 -8.06
N MET A 106 -20.12 -7.20 -8.72
CA MET A 106 -19.16 -6.23 -8.20
C MET A 106 -19.51 -4.78 -8.56
N GLN A 107 -20.63 -4.51 -9.25
CA GLN A 107 -20.99 -3.17 -9.69
C GLN A 107 -21.00 -2.15 -8.53
N ASP A 108 -21.63 -2.50 -7.40
CA ASP A 108 -21.65 -1.63 -6.23
C ASP A 108 -20.26 -1.48 -5.59
N CYS A 109 -19.40 -2.51 -5.72
CA CYS A 109 -18.03 -2.47 -5.22
C CYS A 109 -17.19 -1.47 -6.03
N ILE A 110 -17.36 -1.47 -7.36
CA ILE A 110 -16.76 -0.47 -8.25
C ILE A 110 -17.21 0.93 -7.84
N GLN A 111 -18.52 1.14 -7.65
CA GLN A 111 -19.07 2.44 -7.26
C GLN A 111 -18.49 2.95 -5.94
N ARG A 112 -18.45 2.10 -4.91
CA ARG A 112 -17.90 2.46 -3.59
C ARG A 112 -16.39 2.70 -3.64
N ALA A 113 -15.64 1.83 -4.29
CA ALA A 113 -14.18 1.90 -4.29
C ALA A 113 -13.63 3.01 -5.20
N LEU A 114 -14.23 3.22 -6.37
CA LEU A 114 -13.67 4.12 -7.39
C LEU A 114 -14.30 5.51 -7.41
N PHE A 115 -15.60 5.62 -7.11
CA PHE A 115 -16.37 6.85 -7.36
C PHE A 115 -16.81 7.57 -6.07
N THR A 116 -16.46 7.05 -4.89
CA THR A 116 -16.74 7.74 -3.61
C THR A 116 -15.69 8.80 -3.31
N LYS A 117 -16.12 10.06 -3.17
CA LYS A 117 -15.23 11.19 -2.86
C LYS A 117 -14.68 11.12 -1.44
N GLY A 118 -13.39 11.45 -1.28
CA GLY A 118 -12.71 11.44 0.00
C GLY A 118 -12.63 10.05 0.65
N ALA A 119 -12.80 8.98 -0.13
CA ALA A 119 -12.73 7.61 0.34
C ALA A 119 -11.32 7.28 0.88
N LYS A 120 -11.26 6.24 1.70
CA LYS A 120 -9.98 5.65 2.12
C LYS A 120 -9.55 4.62 1.07
N MET A 121 -8.27 4.62 0.74
CA MET A 121 -7.69 3.70 -0.23
C MET A 121 -6.41 3.07 0.32
N TYR A 122 -6.21 1.79 -0.01
CA TYR A 122 -4.96 1.08 0.21
C TYR A 122 -4.06 1.24 -1.01
N HIS A 123 -2.82 1.65 -0.78
CA HIS A 123 -1.85 1.97 -1.83
C HIS A 123 -0.63 1.04 -1.84
N TRP A 124 0.18 1.17 -2.88
CA TRP A 124 1.52 0.63 -3.09
C TRP A 124 1.60 -0.86 -3.36
N ASN A 125 0.48 -1.55 -3.59
CA ASN A 125 0.42 -3.02 -3.74
C ASN A 125 1.21 -3.72 -2.62
N LEU A 126 1.09 -3.19 -1.39
CA LEU A 126 1.83 -3.63 -0.21
C LEU A 126 0.89 -4.44 0.67
N ALA A 127 1.18 -5.72 0.88
CA ALA A 127 0.31 -6.58 1.66
C ALA A 127 1.00 -7.88 2.08
N ILE A 128 0.48 -8.52 3.12
CA ILE A 128 0.70 -9.94 3.41
C ILE A 128 -0.66 -10.63 3.40
N TYR A 129 -0.78 -11.73 2.70
CA TYR A 129 -2.01 -12.49 2.54
C TYR A 129 -1.82 -13.88 3.13
N ARG A 130 -2.85 -14.46 3.75
CA ARG A 130 -2.94 -15.92 3.85
C ARG A 130 -3.10 -16.50 2.44
N ARG A 131 -2.60 -17.72 2.22
CA ARG A 131 -2.61 -18.41 0.93
C ARG A 131 -3.92 -18.31 0.17
N GLU A 132 -5.03 -18.67 0.79
CA GLU A 132 -6.33 -18.78 0.09
C GLU A 132 -6.78 -17.41 -0.42
N VAL A 133 -6.60 -16.38 0.41
CA VAL A 133 -6.89 -14.98 0.09
C VAL A 133 -6.00 -14.48 -1.05
N PHE A 134 -4.71 -14.85 -1.03
CA PHE A 134 -3.78 -14.51 -2.10
C PHE A 134 -4.20 -15.13 -3.43
N PHE A 135 -4.54 -16.42 -3.43
CA PHE A 135 -4.92 -17.14 -4.63
C PHE A 135 -6.22 -16.62 -5.23
N GLU A 136 -7.22 -16.35 -4.38
CA GLU A 136 -8.48 -15.73 -4.80
C GLU A 136 -8.26 -14.35 -5.42
N TYR A 137 -7.47 -13.49 -4.76
CA TYR A 137 -7.13 -12.17 -5.30
C TYR A 137 -6.32 -12.26 -6.59
N ALA A 138 -5.29 -13.10 -6.64
CA ALA A 138 -4.41 -13.22 -7.81
C ALA A 138 -5.19 -13.76 -9.01
N GLN A 139 -6.05 -14.77 -8.81
CA GLN A 139 -6.92 -15.30 -9.85
C GLN A 139 -7.81 -14.20 -10.43
N TRP A 140 -8.52 -13.45 -9.58
CA TRP A 140 -9.38 -12.36 -10.02
C TRP A 140 -8.60 -11.22 -10.71
N LEU A 141 -7.50 -10.76 -10.10
CA LEU A 141 -6.72 -9.65 -10.64
C LEU A 141 -6.16 -9.98 -12.02
N PHE A 142 -5.52 -11.15 -12.16
CA PHE A 142 -4.89 -11.52 -13.43
C PHE A 142 -5.92 -11.93 -14.48
N ASP A 143 -7.10 -12.41 -14.10
CA ASP A 143 -8.21 -12.52 -15.04
C ASP A 143 -8.54 -11.15 -15.65
N VAL A 144 -8.74 -10.11 -14.84
CA VAL A 144 -9.01 -8.76 -15.35
C VAL A 144 -7.84 -8.21 -16.17
N LEU A 145 -6.62 -8.22 -15.63
CA LEU A 145 -5.47 -7.56 -16.26
C LEU A 145 -5.03 -8.22 -17.57
N LEU A 146 -5.25 -9.53 -17.75
CA LEU A 146 -4.85 -10.25 -18.96
C LEU A 146 -5.89 -10.15 -20.09
N HIS A 147 -7.14 -9.81 -19.77
CA HIS A 147 -8.20 -9.69 -20.78
C HIS A 147 -8.45 -8.25 -21.26
N ILE A 148 -7.81 -7.25 -20.64
CA ILE A 148 -7.87 -5.87 -21.12
C ILE A 148 -6.73 -5.60 -22.11
N GLU A 149 -7.06 -5.01 -23.25
CA GLU A 149 -6.09 -4.62 -24.27
C GLU A 149 -5.60 -3.19 -24.00
N ILE A 150 -4.32 -3.07 -23.61
CA ILE A 150 -3.68 -1.77 -23.39
C ILE A 150 -2.50 -1.66 -24.35
N ASP A 151 -2.52 -0.64 -25.20
CA ASP A 151 -1.38 -0.30 -26.05
C ASP A 151 -0.42 0.62 -25.29
N TYR A 152 0.40 0.01 -24.44
CA TYR A 152 1.39 0.73 -23.64
C TYR A 152 2.76 0.86 -24.32
N MET A 153 2.91 0.40 -25.57
CA MET A 153 4.20 0.42 -26.28
C MET A 153 4.71 1.84 -26.54
N HIS A 154 3.78 2.80 -26.58
CA HIS A 154 4.07 4.22 -26.77
C HIS A 154 4.10 5.03 -25.47
N TYR A 155 3.91 4.38 -24.32
CA TYR A 155 3.87 5.04 -23.03
C TYR A 155 5.28 5.46 -22.59
N ASP A 156 5.35 6.59 -21.89
CA ASP A 156 6.59 7.00 -21.26
C ASP A 156 7.03 6.04 -20.14
N SER A 157 8.24 6.25 -19.61
CA SER A 157 8.79 5.44 -18.52
C SER A 157 7.91 5.33 -17.27
N THR A 158 7.05 6.33 -17.01
CA THR A 158 6.12 6.32 -15.88
C THR A 158 4.89 5.49 -16.22
N GLN A 159 4.21 5.80 -17.32
CA GLN A 159 2.97 5.18 -17.76
C GLN A 159 3.18 3.74 -18.23
N GLY A 160 4.38 3.34 -18.65
CA GLY A 160 4.73 1.94 -18.93
C GLY A 160 4.54 0.98 -17.76
N ARG A 161 4.26 1.50 -16.55
CA ARG A 161 3.89 0.72 -15.35
C ARG A 161 2.37 0.63 -15.14
N VAL A 162 1.57 0.90 -16.18
CA VAL A 162 0.10 0.95 -16.16
C VAL A 162 -0.54 -0.17 -15.36
N PHE A 163 -0.14 -1.42 -15.58
CA PHE A 163 -0.68 -2.58 -14.86
C PHE A 163 -0.48 -2.51 -13.34
N GLY A 164 0.61 -1.88 -12.87
CA GLY A 164 0.84 -1.63 -11.45
C GLY A 164 -0.11 -0.58 -10.87
N PHE A 165 -0.42 0.47 -11.65
CA PHE A 165 -1.37 1.50 -11.25
C PHE A 165 -2.81 0.97 -11.27
N LEU A 166 -3.17 0.19 -12.29
CA LEU A 166 -4.44 -0.50 -12.35
C LEU A 166 -4.59 -1.48 -11.19
N ALA A 167 -3.59 -2.32 -10.92
CA ALA A 167 -3.64 -3.27 -9.81
C ALA A 167 -3.91 -2.58 -8.47
N GLU A 168 -3.40 -1.37 -8.25
CA GLU A 168 -3.68 -0.61 -7.02
C GLU A 168 -5.16 -0.20 -6.91
N ARG A 169 -5.77 0.25 -8.02
CA ARG A 169 -7.21 0.61 -8.04
C ARG A 169 -8.09 -0.63 -7.93
N LEU A 170 -7.77 -1.66 -8.71
CA LEU A 170 -8.50 -2.93 -8.74
C LEU A 170 -8.42 -3.67 -7.40
N PHE A 171 -7.28 -3.58 -6.68
CA PHE A 171 -7.16 -4.14 -5.34
C PHE A 171 -8.24 -3.60 -4.38
N ASN A 172 -8.55 -2.31 -4.46
CA ASN A 172 -9.56 -1.70 -3.59
C ASN A 172 -10.99 -2.11 -3.98
N VAL A 173 -11.26 -2.33 -5.27
CA VAL A 173 -12.53 -2.90 -5.75
C VAL A 173 -12.72 -4.31 -5.21
N TRP A 174 -11.72 -5.17 -5.36
CA TRP A 174 -11.75 -6.55 -4.84
C TRP A 174 -11.83 -6.59 -3.30
N LEU A 175 -11.09 -5.73 -2.60
CA LEU A 175 -11.18 -5.69 -1.14
C LEU A 175 -12.56 -5.26 -0.65
N ASP A 176 -13.24 -4.38 -1.39
CA ASP A 176 -14.62 -3.99 -1.09
C ASP A 176 -15.62 -5.14 -1.32
N SER A 177 -15.42 -6.00 -2.32
CA SER A 177 -16.25 -7.20 -2.50
C SER A 177 -16.05 -8.24 -1.39
N MET A 178 -14.90 -8.19 -0.70
CA MET A 178 -14.57 -9.05 0.43
C MET A 178 -14.95 -8.45 1.79
N ARG A 179 -15.66 -7.31 1.80
CA ARG A 179 -16.09 -6.62 3.01
C ARG A 179 -16.87 -7.58 3.93
N GLY A 180 -16.45 -7.64 5.19
CA GLY A 180 -17.07 -8.49 6.21
C GLY A 180 -16.68 -9.97 6.15
N ARG A 181 -15.94 -10.41 5.13
CA ARG A 181 -15.44 -11.80 5.00
C ARG A 181 -14.00 -11.98 5.47
N LEU A 182 -13.21 -10.91 5.42
CA LEU A 182 -11.79 -10.94 5.77
C LEU A 182 -11.49 -10.22 7.08
N ARG A 183 -10.65 -10.85 7.91
CA ARG A 183 -10.00 -10.22 9.06
C ARG A 183 -8.78 -9.43 8.59
N ILE A 184 -8.99 -8.13 8.38
CA ILE A 184 -7.94 -7.19 7.96
C ILE A 184 -7.16 -6.67 9.17
N SER A 185 -5.82 -6.72 9.11
CA SER A 185 -4.94 -6.06 10.07
C SER A 185 -4.13 -4.95 9.42
N GLU A 186 -4.24 -3.72 9.93
CA GLU A 186 -3.50 -2.58 9.39
C GLU A 186 -2.19 -2.30 10.14
N ARG A 187 -1.11 -2.09 9.39
CA ARG A 187 0.21 -1.73 9.89
C ARG A 187 0.70 -0.39 9.35
N LYS A 188 1.54 0.30 10.13
CA LYS A 188 2.12 1.58 9.69
C LYS A 188 3.17 1.32 8.63
N VAL A 189 3.11 2.04 7.51
CA VAL A 189 4.17 2.02 6.51
C VAL A 189 5.32 2.93 6.90
N ARG A 190 6.54 2.48 6.62
CA ARG A 190 7.79 3.23 6.81
C ARG A 190 8.51 3.37 5.50
N LEU A 191 8.80 4.61 5.12
CA LEU A 191 9.63 4.95 3.97
C LEU A 191 11.11 4.93 4.39
N LEU A 192 11.92 4.14 3.71
CA LEU A 192 13.31 3.88 4.13
C LEU A 192 14.27 5.05 3.82
N TYR A 193 13.95 5.89 2.82
CA TYR A 193 14.85 6.96 2.36
C TYR A 193 14.79 8.27 3.14
N THR A 194 14.13 8.35 4.29
CA THR A 194 14.16 9.60 5.05
C THR A 194 15.43 9.69 5.88
N ASN A 195 16.51 10.21 5.29
CA ASN A 195 17.75 10.63 5.95
C ASN A 195 17.57 11.81 6.93
N GLN A 196 16.35 12.02 7.43
CA GLN A 196 16.01 13.14 8.29
C GLN A 196 15.62 12.60 9.66
N SER A 197 16.63 12.18 10.41
CA SER A 197 16.49 11.89 11.83
C SER A 197 15.96 13.15 12.54
N LYS A 198 14.92 12.99 13.35
CA LYS A 198 14.45 14.03 14.28
C LYS A 198 15.20 13.99 15.61
N PHE A 199 16.20 13.12 15.77
CA PHE A 199 16.93 13.00 17.03
C PHE A 199 17.85 14.21 17.22
N PHE A 200 18.77 14.41 16.28
CA PHE A 200 19.58 15.61 16.15
C PHE A 200 19.63 15.99 14.68
N GLY A 201 19.44 17.28 14.38
CA GLY A 201 19.76 17.83 13.07
C GLY A 201 18.66 18.62 12.39
N LYS A 202 18.91 18.90 11.12
CA LYS A 202 18.15 19.80 10.25
C LYS A 202 17.22 18.99 9.34
N ARG A 203 15.98 19.44 9.24
CA ARG A 203 14.96 18.90 8.35
C ARG A 203 14.50 19.95 7.36
N VAL A 204 14.79 19.73 6.09
CA VAL A 204 14.34 20.59 4.99
C VAL A 204 13.07 20.01 4.39
N SER A 205 12.04 20.84 4.30
CA SER A 205 10.82 20.65 3.50
C SER A 205 10.70 21.79 2.49
N LYS A 206 9.78 21.68 1.53
CA LYS A 206 9.59 22.66 0.45
C LYS A 206 9.62 24.13 0.92
N ASP A 207 8.92 24.44 2.03
CA ASP A 207 8.76 25.84 2.46
C ASP A 207 9.54 26.19 3.75
N TYR A 208 10.11 25.18 4.42
CA TYR A 208 10.67 25.36 5.77
C TYR A 208 11.84 24.44 6.07
N GLU A 209 12.75 24.98 6.88
CA GLU A 209 13.79 24.26 7.58
C GLU A 209 13.43 24.16 9.07
N ARG A 210 13.57 22.97 9.66
CA ARG A 210 13.25 22.69 11.06
C ARG A 210 14.43 22.01 11.74
N TYR A 211 14.81 22.47 12.91
CA TYR A 211 15.89 21.89 13.70
C TYR A 211 15.32 21.12 14.89
N TYR A 212 15.95 19.98 15.19
CA TYR A 212 15.52 19.09 16.25
C TYR A 212 16.66 18.80 17.23
N PHE A 213 16.31 18.79 18.53
CA PHE A 213 17.13 18.31 19.64
C PHE A 213 16.27 17.32 20.43
N PHE A 214 16.72 16.06 20.54
CA PHE A 214 15.97 14.97 21.19
C PHE A 214 14.49 14.89 20.77
N PHE A 215 14.20 14.88 19.46
CA PHE A 215 12.85 14.83 18.89
C PHE A 215 11.97 16.08 19.10
N ILE A 216 12.42 17.03 19.93
CA ILE A 216 11.76 18.32 20.13
C ILE A 216 12.19 19.26 19.01
N ARG A 217 11.21 19.86 18.32
CA ARG A 217 11.49 20.90 17.34
C ARG A 217 11.89 22.16 18.09
N VAL A 218 13.19 22.44 18.11
CA VAL A 218 13.75 23.62 18.79
C VAL A 218 13.67 24.88 17.93
N TRP A 219 13.68 24.73 16.60
CA TRP A 219 13.65 25.88 15.71
C TRP A 219 12.99 25.57 14.36
N LYS A 220 12.36 26.58 13.75
CA LYS A 220 11.74 26.54 12.42
C LYS A 220 12.01 27.86 11.71
N ARG A 221 12.59 27.81 10.51
CA ARG A 221 12.78 28.99 9.64
C ARG A 221 12.21 28.74 8.25
N PRO A 222 11.60 29.73 7.59
CA PRO A 222 11.21 29.63 6.18
C PRO A 222 12.45 29.54 5.30
N ILE A 223 12.35 28.80 4.19
CA ILE A 223 13.38 28.78 3.14
C ILE A 223 12.91 29.80 2.11
N LYS A 224 13.67 30.89 1.96
CA LYS A 224 13.42 31.90 0.92
C LYS A 224 13.67 31.31 -0.46
#